data_AF-A0A7S0ZWK3-F1
#
_entry.id   AF-A0A7S0ZWK3-F1
#
_cell.length_a   1.000
_cell.length_b   1.000
_cell.length_c   1.000
_cell.angle_alpha   90.00
_cell.angle_beta   90.00
_cell.angle_gamma   90.00
#
_symmetry.space_group_name_H-M   'P 1'
#
loop_
_entity.id
_entity.type
_entity.pdbx_description
1 polymer ?
#
loop_
_entity_poly.entity_id
_entity_poly.type
_entity_poly.pdbx_seq_one_letter_code
_entity_poly.pdbx_strand_id
1 'polypeptide(L)'
;HNWTASRDKKWMALILHYNLPTALIGSLLVVTIMAVVTSQDVLPLARVDNVWRQYEGVYCRVSGFLVFNVLLFFGHLLPDCCTWHHDVFLDKACVHQVNEEL
;
A
#
# COMPACT_ATOMS: atom_id res chain seq x y z
N HIS A 1 -13.21 22.25 3.55
CA HIS A 1 -12.02 22.51 4.40
C HIS A 1 -12.43 22.45 5.87
N ASN A 2 -12.34 21.27 6.50
CA ASN A 2 -12.59 21.18 7.94
C ASN A 2 -11.25 21.37 8.66
N TRP A 3 -11.07 22.53 9.28
CA TRP A 3 -9.82 22.90 9.95
C TRP A 3 -9.59 22.11 11.25
N THR A 4 -10.64 21.48 11.78
CA THR A 4 -10.66 20.70 13.02
C THR A 4 -10.01 19.31 12.94
N ALA A 5 -9.75 18.77 11.75
CA ALA A 5 -9.06 17.49 11.65
C ALA A 5 -7.57 17.64 11.96
N SER A 6 -7.05 16.80 12.87
CA SER A 6 -5.63 16.74 13.22
C SER A 6 -4.76 16.47 11.98
N ARG A 7 -3.54 17.01 12.01
CA ARG A 7 -2.57 16.92 10.91
C ARG A 7 -2.38 15.48 10.43
N ASP A 8 -2.30 14.52 11.36
CA ASP A 8 -2.09 13.10 11.05
C ASP A 8 -3.24 12.48 10.25
N LYS A 9 -4.49 12.88 10.54
CA LYS A 9 -5.67 12.40 9.80
C LYS A 9 -5.66 12.90 8.37
N LYS A 10 -5.24 14.15 8.15
CA LYS A 10 -5.09 14.74 6.81
C LYS A 10 -3.98 14.03 6.03
N TRP A 11 -2.84 13.75 6.67
CA TRP A 11 -1.76 12.98 6.07
C TRP A 11 -2.15 11.55 5.73
N MET A 12 -2.79 10.82 6.64
CA MET A 12 -3.32 9.48 6.34
C MET A 12 -4.31 9.49 5.18
N ALA A 13 -5.24 10.45 5.14
CA ALA A 13 -6.19 10.57 4.04
C ALA A 13 -5.49 10.85 2.70
N LEU A 14 -4.43 11.66 2.72
CA LEU A 14 -3.62 11.95 1.53
C LEU A 14 -2.86 10.71 1.05
N ILE A 15 -2.18 10.02 1.96
CA ILE A 15 -1.45 8.77 1.68
C ILE A 15 -2.41 7.72 1.13
N LEU A 16 -3.57 7.54 1.77
CA LEU A 16 -4.61 6.63 1.30
C LEU A 16 -5.14 7.05 -0.07
N HIS A 17 -5.32 8.33 -0.36
CA HIS A 17 -5.87 8.72 -1.67
C HIS A 17 -4.87 8.52 -2.82
N TYR A 18 -3.61 8.92 -2.61
CA TYR A 18 -2.58 8.90 -3.66
C TYR A 18 -1.94 7.53 -3.86
N ASN A 19 -1.63 6.81 -2.78
CA ASN A 19 -0.89 5.56 -2.89
C ASN A 19 -1.79 4.33 -2.96
N LEU A 20 -3.10 4.44 -2.67
CA LEU A 20 -4.01 3.29 -2.71
C LEU A 20 -4.10 2.61 -4.07
N PRO A 21 -4.24 3.30 -5.22
CA PRO A 21 -4.26 2.63 -6.52
C PRO A 21 -2.98 1.82 -6.76
N THR A 22 -1.82 2.41 -6.49
CA THR A 22 -0.50 1.76 -6.62
C THR A 22 -0.36 0.58 -5.67
N ALA A 23 -0.78 0.73 -4.42
CA ALA A 23 -0.74 -0.33 -3.42
C ALA A 23 -1.68 -1.50 -3.78
N LEU A 24 -2.88 -1.21 -4.27
CA LEU A 24 -3.82 -2.23 -4.75
C LEU A 24 -3.27 -2.97 -5.95
N ILE A 25 -2.79 -2.27 -6.98
CA ILE A 25 -2.24 -2.91 -8.18
C ILE A 25 -1.01 -3.76 -7.83
N GLY A 26 -0.07 -3.21 -7.04
CA GLY A 26 1.15 -3.93 -6.68
C GLY A 26 0.89 -5.13 -5.77
N SER A 27 -0.02 -5.01 -4.79
CA SER A 27 -0.41 -6.15 -3.96
C SER A 27 -1.16 -7.22 -4.75
N LEU A 28 -2.04 -6.83 -5.67
CA LEU A 28 -2.73 -7.76 -6.57
C LEU A 28 -1.72 -8.53 -7.42
N LEU A 29 -0.75 -7.83 -8.01
CA LEU A 29 0.30 -8.43 -8.84
C LEU A 29 1.13 -9.44 -8.04
N VAL A 30 1.54 -9.11 -6.82
CA VAL A 30 2.27 -10.05 -5.95
C VAL A 30 1.41 -11.25 -5.59
N VAL A 31 0.14 -11.05 -5.22
CA VAL A 31 -0.80 -12.15 -4.93
C VAL A 31 -0.98 -13.06 -6.15
N THR A 32 -1.09 -12.49 -7.36
CA THR A 32 -1.18 -13.27 -8.60
C THR A 32 0.10 -14.07 -8.85
N ILE A 33 1.28 -13.48 -8.71
CA ILE A 33 2.56 -14.20 -8.86
C ILE A 33 2.65 -15.32 -7.85
N MET A 34 2.35 -15.05 -6.58
CA MET A 34 2.37 -16.06 -5.52
C MET A 34 1.37 -17.18 -5.77
N ALA A 35 0.19 -16.88 -6.30
CA ALA A 35 -0.80 -17.88 -6.68
C ALA A 35 -0.29 -18.77 -7.84
N VAL A 36 0.35 -18.19 -8.86
CA VAL A 36 0.96 -18.94 -9.97
C VAL A 36 2.10 -19.84 -9.47
N VAL A 37 3.00 -19.31 -8.66
CA VAL A 37 4.12 -20.10 -8.09
C VAL A 37 3.61 -21.23 -7.20
N THR A 38 2.55 -20.97 -6.43
CA THR A 38 1.89 -21.99 -5.62
C THR A 38 1.22 -23.06 -6.49
N SER A 39 0.63 -22.70 -7.63
CA SER A 39 0.01 -23.66 -8.56
C SER A 39 1.01 -24.59 -9.24
N GLN A 40 2.29 -24.22 -9.25
CA GLN A 40 3.40 -25.02 -9.78
C GLN A 40 4.06 -25.89 -8.70
N ASP A 41 3.48 -25.97 -7.49
CA ASP A 41 4.00 -26.69 -6.33
C ASP A 41 5.44 -26.28 -5.92
N VAL A 42 5.88 -25.08 -6.32
CA VAL A 42 7.20 -24.53 -5.96
C VAL A 42 7.23 -24.09 -4.51
N LEU A 43 6.08 -23.64 -3.98
CA LEU A 43 5.93 -23.20 -2.60
C LEU A 43 5.13 -24.22 -1.79
N PRO A 44 5.58 -24.55 -0.56
CA PRO A 44 4.82 -25.45 0.29
C PRO A 44 3.52 -24.78 0.74
N LEU A 45 2.39 -25.36 0.34
CA LEU A 45 1.09 -25.02 0.90
C LEU A 45 1.06 -25.50 2.36
N ALA A 46 0.96 -24.55 3.30
CA ALA A 46 0.80 -24.89 4.71
C ALA A 46 -0.53 -25.64 4.87
N ARG A 47 -0.42 -26.93 5.20
CA ARG A 47 -1.61 -27.74 5.51
C ARG A 47 -2.09 -27.34 6.89
N VAL A 48 -3.17 -26.58 6.94
CA VAL A 48 -3.82 -26.26 8.21
C VAL A 48 -4.77 -27.42 8.51
N ASP A 49 -4.34 -28.29 9.41
CA ASP A 49 -5.19 -29.36 9.94
C ASP A 49 -6.30 -28.76 10.80
N ASN A 50 -7.42 -28.44 10.18
CA ASN A 50 -8.66 -28.11 10.87
C ASN A 50 -9.84 -28.66 10.07
N VAL A 51 -10.12 -29.96 10.24
CA VAL A 51 -11.40 -30.65 9.93
C VAL A 51 -11.82 -30.70 8.44
N TRP A 52 -11.37 -29.79 7.58
CA TRP A 52 -11.85 -29.58 6.21
C TRP A 52 -10.76 -29.69 5.13
N ARG A 53 -9.52 -30.08 5.48
CA ARG A 53 -8.37 -30.19 4.55
C ARG A 53 -8.22 -28.95 3.64
N GLN A 54 -8.45 -27.75 4.16
CA GLN A 54 -8.25 -26.53 3.39
C GLN A 54 -6.76 -26.17 3.40
N TYR A 55 -6.19 -26.01 2.21
CA TYR A 55 -4.87 -25.40 2.06
C TYR A 55 -5.04 -23.89 2.26
N GLU A 56 -4.51 -23.36 3.34
CA GLU A 56 -4.44 -21.91 3.49
C GLU A 56 -3.20 -21.39 2.78
N GLY A 57 -3.41 -20.48 1.83
CA GLY A 57 -2.34 -19.68 1.23
C GLY A 57 -1.81 -18.63 2.21
N VAL A 58 -1.32 -19.06 3.39
CA VAL A 58 -0.80 -18.17 4.44
C VAL A 58 0.28 -17.26 3.88
N TYR A 59 1.21 -17.82 3.10
CA TYR A 59 2.26 -17.04 2.42
C TYR A 59 1.69 -16.00 1.46
N CYS A 60 0.63 -16.32 0.72
CA CYS A 60 -0.02 -15.41 -0.21
C CYS A 60 -0.73 -14.25 0.53
N ARG A 61 -1.44 -14.55 1.63
CA ARG A 61 -2.08 -13.53 2.47
C ARG A 61 -1.06 -12.61 3.14
N VAL A 62 -0.02 -13.18 3.76
CA VAL A 62 1.02 -12.41 4.47
C VAL A 62 1.81 -11.55 3.50
N SER A 63 2.26 -12.10 2.36
CA SER A 63 3.01 -11.34 1.36
C SER A 63 2.17 -10.24 0.73
N GLY A 64 0.93 -10.52 0.33
CA GLY A 64 0.01 -9.52 -0.22
C GLY A 64 -0.25 -8.37 0.76
N PHE A 65 -0.50 -8.69 2.04
CA PHE A 65 -0.71 -7.69 3.08
C PHE A 65 0.53 -6.84 3.33
N LEU A 66 1.72 -7.45 3.43
CA LEU A 66 2.97 -6.72 3.63
C LEU A 66 3.26 -5.78 2.46
N VAL A 67 3.14 -6.27 1.23
CA VAL A 67 3.35 -5.47 0.02
C VAL A 67 2.35 -4.33 -0.06
N PHE A 68 1.08 -4.59 0.24
CA PHE A 68 0.06 -3.53 0.29
C PHE A 68 0.45 -2.41 1.26
N ASN A 69 0.83 -2.74 2.49
CA ASN A 69 1.23 -1.73 3.48
C ASN A 69 2.49 -0.98 3.06
N VAL A 70 3.51 -1.70 2.57
CA VAL A 70 4.76 -1.07 2.10
C VAL A 70 4.47 -0.09 0.97
N LEU A 71 3.69 -0.50 -0.04
CA LEU A 71 3.32 0.39 -1.15
C LEU A 71 2.40 1.53 -0.71
N LEU A 72 1.53 1.30 0.27
CA LEU A 72 0.65 2.34 0.77
C LEU A 72 1.46 3.46 1.46
N PHE A 73 2.40 3.09 2.34
CA PHE A 73 3.18 4.07 3.09
C PHE A 73 4.38 4.62 2.32
N PHE A 74 5.05 3.79 1.52
CA PHE A 74 6.33 4.12 0.85
C PHE A 74 6.25 4.11 -0.67
N GLY A 75 5.09 3.86 -1.28
CA GLY A 75 4.93 3.81 -2.74
C GLY A 75 5.27 5.13 -3.43
N HIS A 76 5.19 6.24 -2.70
CA HIS A 76 5.62 7.55 -3.17
C HIS A 76 7.14 7.68 -3.37
N LEU A 77 7.96 6.75 -2.85
CA LEU A 77 9.42 6.70 -3.07
C LEU A 77 9.80 5.88 -4.33
N LEU A 78 8.87 5.10 -4.89
CA LEU A 78 9.11 4.32 -6.11
C LEU A 78 9.32 5.13 -7.41
N PRO A 79 8.71 6.31 -7.60
CA PRO A 79 8.94 7.13 -8.80
C PRO A 79 10.35 7.73 -8.86
N ASP A 80 11.15 7.68 -7.79
CA ASP A 80 12.58 7.98 -7.90
C ASP A 80 13.36 6.87 -8.63
N CYS A 81 12.81 5.64 -8.66
CA CYS A 81 13.38 4.50 -9.39
C CYS A 81 12.78 4.31 -10.79
N CYS A 82 11.54 4.74 -11.02
CA CYS A 82 10.86 4.70 -12.31
C CYS A 82 10.57 6.13 -12.74
N THR A 83 11.06 6.57 -13.91
CA THR A 83 11.05 7.94 -14.48
C THR A 83 9.70 8.68 -14.57
N TRP A 84 8.66 8.22 -13.90
CA TRP A 84 7.34 8.83 -13.77
C TRP A 84 7.32 9.80 -12.59
N HIS A 85 8.05 10.91 -12.75
CA HIS A 85 7.97 12.05 -11.83
C HIS A 85 6.54 12.61 -11.88
N HIS A 86 5.73 12.26 -10.89
CA HIS A 86 4.47 12.98 -10.64
C HIS A 86 4.81 14.12 -9.70
N ASP A 87 5.09 15.30 -10.28
CA ASP A 87 5.05 16.57 -9.55
C ASP A 87 3.59 16.82 -9.12
N VAL A 88 3.15 16.12 -8.09
CA VAL A 88 1.93 16.48 -7.40
C VAL A 88 2.28 17.73 -6.59
N PHE A 89 2.16 18.87 -7.25
CA PHE A 89 2.19 20.19 -6.65
C PHE A 89 1.29 20.16 -5.41
N LEU A 90 1.94 20.13 -4.24
CA LEU A 90 1.36 20.16 -2.91
C LEU A 90 0.82 21.57 -2.59
N ASP A 91 0.12 22.19 -3.54
CA ASP A 91 -0.51 23.51 -3.37
C ASP A 91 -1.57 23.48 -2.25
N LYS A 92 -2.02 22.29 -1.84
CA LYS A 92 -2.89 22.08 -0.67
C LYS A 92 -2.16 21.82 0.65
N ALA A 93 -0.83 21.70 0.67
CA ALA A 93 -0.05 21.71 1.92
C ALA A 93 0.34 23.13 2.37
N CYS A 94 -0.02 24.16 1.60
CA CYS A 94 -0.04 25.58 2.00
C CYS A 94 -0.96 25.90 3.20
N VAL A 95 -1.43 24.89 3.94
CA VAL A 95 -2.07 25.04 5.26
C VAL A 95 -1.09 25.49 6.35
N HIS A 96 0.21 25.62 6.05
CA HIS A 96 1.23 26.14 6.99
C HIS A 96 1.76 27.54 6.66
N GLN A 97 1.25 28.26 5.66
CA GLN A 97 1.60 29.68 5.51
C GLN A 97 0.58 30.57 6.24
N VAL A 98 0.45 30.37 7.54
CA VAL A 98 0.13 31.49 8.43
C VAL A 98 1.45 31.83 9.10
N ASN A 99 2.20 32.76 8.48
CA ASN A 99 3.20 33.52 9.21
C ASN A 99 2.46 34.21 10.36
N GLU A 100 2.64 33.72 11.59
CA GLU A 100 2.30 34.45 12.83
C GLU A 100 3.43 35.44 13.16
N GLU A 101 3.85 36.22 12.18
CA GLU A 101 4.66 37.43 12.40
C GLU A 101 4.01 38.58 11.62
N LEU A 102 2.90 39.10 12.17
CA LEU A 102 2.60 40.52 12.19
C LEU A 102 1.51 40.84 13.24
#